data_AF-A0A835LDD1-F1
#
_entry.id   AF-A0A835LDD1-F1
#
_cell.length_a   1.000
_cell.length_b   1.000
_cell.length_c   1.000
_cell.angle_alpha   90.00
_cell.angle_beta   90.00
_cell.angle_gamma   90.00
#
_symmetry.space_group_name_H-M   'P 1'
#
loop_
_entity.id
_entity.type
_entity.pdbx_description
1 polymer ?
#
loop_
_entity_poly.entity_id
_entity_poly.type
_entity_poly.pdbx_seq_one_letter_code
_entity_poly.pdbx_strand_id
1 'polypeptide(L)'
;VQSLMLRKSLPCPLPAVPATLLLQLFPFGVLLDRRMKILKAGERLVAAWGGPLSRLEKSAISEILRLRKPKVPFTWDKVVCMQTMIFDLELLRYRSRNCAEVRRGSQGARSILLRGPIYLLEEIDALIFLCSPLLLDQWKKRGDQLLYSMIPKGIADHLRAGKDPMAACQAFENVTIIFCAVQLAEAGTRADVMQTVAYMNDVYSRIDRLLDTHRVYKVETVGTVYMLVSGAPERRRAHAAAAASAALAISRAIPALTIGIHTGPVVAGVLGLRLPRYCLVGDTVNTASRMQTSSEPGRVQISAIAAAQLPAGRFRLRRRGLIKVKGKGTMETFWLEGEVEEEEQNEALQLFSALCGDN
;
A
#
# COMPACT_ATOMS: atom_id res chain seq x y z
N VAL A 1 -50.01 -17.57 -1.98
CA VAL A 1 -49.26 -16.99 -0.84
C VAL A 1 -50.00 -15.74 -0.38
N GLN A 2 -51.02 -15.94 0.46
CA GLN A 2 -52.07 -14.96 0.80
C GLN A 2 -51.89 -14.45 2.25
N SER A 3 -50.63 -14.31 2.71
CA SER A 3 -50.33 -14.28 4.16
C SER A 3 -49.50 -13.06 4.64
N LEU A 4 -49.54 -11.91 3.97
CA LEU A 4 -48.82 -10.70 4.46
C LEU A 4 -49.60 -9.37 4.35
N MET A 5 -50.93 -9.42 4.24
CA MET A 5 -51.80 -8.22 4.34
C MET A 5 -52.27 -7.97 5.79
N LEU A 6 -51.35 -8.02 6.75
CA LEU A 6 -51.59 -7.52 8.10
C LEU A 6 -51.21 -6.04 8.13
N ARG A 7 -52.16 -5.18 7.73
CA ARG A 7 -52.18 -3.77 8.12
C ARG A 7 -52.25 -3.72 9.65
N LYS A 8 -51.10 -3.67 10.32
CA LYS A 8 -51.05 -3.21 11.72
C LYS A 8 -51.37 -1.72 11.69
N SER A 9 -52.65 -1.40 11.87
CA SER A 9 -53.08 -0.06 12.28
C SER A 9 -52.38 0.27 13.60
N LEU A 10 -51.30 1.06 13.53
CA LEU A 10 -50.67 1.65 14.70
C LEU A 10 -51.75 2.51 15.41
N PRO A 11 -52.02 2.31 16.71
CA PRO A 11 -53.14 2.94 17.42
C PRO A 11 -52.93 4.45 17.73
N CYS A 12 -51.94 5.09 17.12
CA CYS A 12 -51.71 6.53 17.25
C CYS A 12 -51.00 7.01 15.96
N PRO A 13 -51.56 7.96 15.20
CA PRO A 13 -50.82 8.57 14.10
C PRO A 13 -49.64 9.32 14.71
N LEU A 14 -48.43 8.80 14.48
CA LEU A 14 -47.20 9.51 14.83
C LEU A 14 -47.25 10.92 14.23
N PRO A 15 -46.76 11.95 14.94
CA PRO A 15 -46.77 13.30 14.42
C PRO A 15 -45.98 13.37 13.10
N ALA A 16 -46.49 14.13 12.13
CA ALA A 16 -45.85 14.29 10.83
C ALA A 16 -44.43 14.84 11.01
N VAL A 17 -43.43 14.13 10.49
CA VAL A 17 -42.03 14.55 10.54
C VAL A 17 -41.74 15.45 9.33
N PRO A 18 -41.18 16.65 9.52
CA PRO A 18 -40.78 17.50 8.41
C PRO A 18 -39.74 16.83 7.52
N ALA A 19 -39.94 16.85 6.19
CA ALA A 19 -38.96 16.33 5.23
C ALA A 19 -37.58 17.00 5.33
N THR A 20 -37.52 18.22 5.89
CA THR A 20 -36.26 18.92 6.20
C THR A 20 -35.41 18.19 7.24
N LEU A 21 -36.03 17.63 8.29
CA LEU A 21 -35.33 16.89 9.33
C LEU A 21 -34.73 15.59 8.78
N LEU A 22 -35.42 14.95 7.84
CA LEU A 22 -34.90 13.77 7.16
C LEU A 22 -33.68 14.09 6.28
N LEU A 23 -33.67 15.23 5.59
CA LEU A 23 -32.53 15.69 4.79
C LEU A 23 -31.36 16.22 5.64
N GLN A 24 -31.60 16.60 6.90
CA GLN A 24 -30.53 16.87 7.87
C GLN A 24 -29.83 15.57 8.29
N LEU A 25 -30.58 14.48 8.50
CA LEU A 25 -30.02 13.16 8.80
C LEU A 25 -29.28 12.56 7.61
N PHE A 26 -29.77 12.79 6.40
CA PHE A 26 -29.17 12.30 5.15
C PHE A 26 -28.72 13.48 4.28
N PRO A 27 -27.52 14.05 4.54
CA PRO A 27 -27.09 15.30 3.94
C PRO A 27 -26.78 15.22 2.43
N PHE A 28 -26.70 14.01 1.86
CA PHE A 28 -26.61 13.77 0.43
C PHE A 28 -27.93 13.24 -0.19
N GLY A 29 -29.00 13.17 0.59
CA GLY A 29 -30.30 12.67 0.14
C GLY A 29 -30.96 13.56 -0.91
N VAL A 30 -31.75 12.95 -1.79
CA VAL A 30 -32.53 13.66 -2.83
C VAL A 30 -33.96 13.15 -2.84
N LEU A 31 -34.92 14.06 -2.82
CA LEU A 31 -36.34 13.77 -3.01
C LEU A 31 -36.76 14.13 -4.43
N LEU A 32 -37.51 13.23 -5.08
CA LEU A 32 -37.89 13.31 -6.48
C LEU A 32 -39.41 13.16 -6.65
N ASP A 33 -39.98 13.98 -7.53
CA ASP A 33 -41.38 13.87 -7.97
C ASP A 33 -41.54 12.81 -9.08
N ARG A 34 -42.78 12.43 -9.42
CA ARG A 34 -43.15 11.54 -10.54
C ARG A 34 -42.52 11.92 -11.88
N ARG A 35 -42.31 13.22 -12.10
CA ARG A 35 -41.65 13.75 -13.31
C ARG A 35 -40.12 13.68 -13.27
N MET A 36 -39.54 12.96 -12.29
CA MET A 36 -38.09 12.89 -12.04
C MET A 36 -37.46 14.28 -11.83
N LYS A 37 -38.20 15.19 -11.19
CA LYS A 37 -37.71 16.52 -10.78
C LYS A 37 -37.32 16.50 -9.32
N ILE A 38 -36.24 17.18 -8.96
CA ILE A 38 -35.78 17.27 -7.58
C ILE A 38 -36.72 18.20 -6.82
N LEU A 39 -37.41 17.67 -5.82
CA LEU A 39 -38.26 18.46 -4.91
C LEU A 39 -37.42 19.11 -3.82
N LYS A 40 -36.52 18.33 -3.21
CA LYS A 40 -35.61 18.77 -2.16
C LYS A 40 -34.30 17.98 -2.22
N ALA A 41 -33.22 18.58 -1.73
CA ALA A 41 -31.92 17.94 -1.62
C ALA A 41 -31.24 18.30 -0.30
N GLY A 42 -30.40 17.39 0.20
CA GLY A 42 -29.58 17.64 1.38
C GLY A 42 -28.49 18.70 1.14
N GLU A 43 -28.12 19.42 2.20
CA GLU A 43 -27.21 20.58 2.13
C GLU A 43 -25.83 20.23 1.55
N ARG A 44 -25.29 19.05 1.88
CA ARG A 44 -23.97 18.62 1.38
C ARG A 44 -23.99 18.30 -0.11
N LEU A 45 -25.11 17.80 -0.64
CA LEU A 45 -25.27 17.59 -2.08
C LEU A 45 -25.30 18.91 -2.83
N VAL A 46 -26.07 19.88 -2.31
CA VAL A 46 -26.17 21.24 -2.89
C VAL A 46 -24.79 21.90 -2.93
N ALA A 47 -24.06 21.84 -1.82
CA ALA A 47 -22.70 22.37 -1.72
C ALA A 47 -21.73 21.66 -2.70
N ALA A 48 -21.87 20.34 -2.85
CA ALA A 48 -21.05 19.56 -3.77
C ALA A 48 -21.36 19.84 -5.26
N TRP A 49 -22.61 20.19 -5.58
CA TRP A 49 -23.04 20.59 -6.92
C TRP A 49 -22.52 21.98 -7.31
N GLY A 50 -22.50 22.91 -6.35
CA GLY A 50 -21.92 24.26 -6.49
C GLY A 50 -22.79 25.27 -7.25
N GLY A 51 -24.09 24.99 -7.40
CA GLY A 51 -25.06 25.88 -8.05
C GLY A 51 -26.08 26.48 -7.08
N PRO A 52 -26.92 27.44 -7.53
CA PRO A 52 -27.95 28.07 -6.69
C PRO A 52 -29.08 27.07 -6.34
N LEU A 53 -29.50 27.05 -5.06
CA LEU A 53 -30.51 26.12 -4.54
C LEU A 53 -31.85 26.20 -5.31
N SER A 54 -32.30 27.41 -5.66
CA SER A 54 -33.55 27.66 -6.38
C SER A 54 -33.64 26.99 -7.75
N ARG A 55 -32.49 26.69 -8.36
CA ARG A 55 -32.39 25.98 -9.64
C ARG A 55 -32.38 24.47 -9.44
N LEU A 56 -31.78 23.98 -8.36
CA LEU A 56 -31.73 22.56 -8.04
C LEU A 56 -33.13 21.99 -7.85
N GLU A 57 -33.97 22.66 -7.07
CA GLU A 57 -35.34 22.23 -6.71
C GLU A 57 -36.37 22.31 -7.86
N LYS A 58 -35.94 22.70 -9.06
CA LYS A 58 -36.80 22.80 -10.26
C LYS A 58 -36.24 22.06 -11.47
N SER A 59 -34.99 21.63 -11.39
CA SER A 59 -34.30 20.92 -12.46
C SER A 59 -34.70 19.44 -12.51
N ALA A 60 -34.66 18.88 -13.72
CA ALA A 60 -34.75 17.45 -13.89
C ALA A 60 -33.50 16.78 -13.31
N ILE A 61 -33.67 15.62 -12.67
CA ILE A 61 -32.54 14.91 -12.07
C ILE A 61 -31.44 14.56 -13.09
N SER A 62 -31.80 14.33 -14.36
CA SER A 62 -30.86 14.01 -15.44
C SER A 62 -29.85 15.13 -15.75
N GLU A 63 -30.16 16.38 -15.39
CA GLU A 63 -29.25 17.52 -15.55
C GLU A 63 -28.16 17.55 -14.48
N ILE A 64 -28.41 16.91 -13.33
CA ILE A 64 -27.59 17.01 -12.11
C ILE A 64 -26.93 15.68 -11.78
N LEU A 65 -27.65 14.57 -11.93
CA LEU A 65 -27.24 13.22 -11.61
C LEU A 65 -27.38 12.33 -12.85
N ARG A 66 -26.28 11.72 -13.27
CA ARG A 66 -26.25 10.72 -14.34
C ARG A 66 -26.20 9.33 -13.74
N LEU A 67 -27.15 8.48 -14.10
CA LEU A 67 -27.16 7.07 -13.71
C LEU A 67 -25.98 6.32 -14.33
N ARG A 68 -25.18 5.65 -13.50
CA ARG A 68 -24.07 4.77 -13.90
C ARG A 68 -24.44 3.30 -13.76
N LYS A 69 -25.12 2.94 -12.66
CA LYS A 69 -25.62 1.58 -12.41
C LYS A 69 -26.97 1.63 -11.71
N PRO A 70 -27.92 0.74 -12.08
CA PRO A 70 -27.88 -0.20 -13.20
C PRO A 70 -27.93 0.50 -14.58
N LYS A 71 -27.48 -0.17 -15.65
CA LYS A 71 -27.49 0.37 -17.03
C LYS A 71 -28.90 0.33 -17.64
N VAL A 72 -29.82 1.06 -17.03
CA VAL A 72 -31.22 1.17 -17.46
C VAL A 72 -31.59 2.63 -17.65
N PRO A 73 -32.62 2.95 -18.44
CA PRO A 73 -33.13 4.32 -18.51
C PRO A 73 -33.61 4.77 -17.13
N PHE A 74 -33.11 5.92 -16.68
CA PHE A 74 -33.46 6.47 -15.36
C PHE A 74 -34.83 7.16 -15.43
N THR A 75 -35.88 6.36 -15.31
CA THR A 75 -37.30 6.76 -15.39
C THR A 75 -38.05 6.26 -14.16
N TRP A 76 -39.13 6.96 -13.80
CA TRP A 76 -39.92 6.65 -12.60
C TRP A 76 -40.32 5.18 -12.53
N ASP A 77 -40.97 4.66 -13.58
CA ASP A 77 -41.50 3.29 -13.62
C ASP A 77 -40.40 2.24 -13.42
N LYS A 78 -39.25 2.45 -14.06
CA LYS A 78 -38.10 1.53 -13.94
C LYS A 78 -37.48 1.55 -12.55
N VAL A 79 -37.40 2.72 -11.92
CA VAL A 79 -36.86 2.85 -10.55
C VAL A 79 -37.81 2.22 -9.54
N VAL A 80 -39.13 2.42 -9.70
CA VAL A 80 -40.16 1.81 -8.86
C VAL A 80 -40.16 0.29 -8.98
N CYS A 81 -39.92 -0.27 -10.17
CA CYS A 81 -39.75 -1.73 -10.32
C CYS A 81 -38.46 -2.28 -9.67
N MET A 82 -37.47 -1.42 -9.37
CA MET A 82 -36.13 -1.80 -8.91
C MET A 82 -35.83 -1.29 -7.49
N GLN A 83 -36.84 -1.21 -6.62
CA GLN A 83 -36.70 -0.70 -5.24
C GLN A 83 -35.66 -1.42 -4.38
N THR A 84 -35.35 -2.68 -4.68
CA THR A 84 -34.34 -3.47 -3.95
C THR A 84 -32.91 -3.29 -4.48
N MET A 85 -32.73 -2.58 -5.60
CA MET A 85 -31.41 -2.34 -6.19
C MET A 85 -30.72 -1.13 -5.57
N ILE A 86 -29.39 -1.20 -5.52
CA ILE A 86 -28.53 -0.07 -5.17
C ILE A 86 -28.17 0.66 -6.47
N PHE A 87 -28.36 1.98 -6.46
CA PHE A 87 -28.09 2.86 -7.58
C PHE A 87 -26.77 3.60 -7.38
N ASP A 88 -25.98 3.68 -8.45
CA ASP A 88 -24.79 4.51 -8.54
C ASP A 88 -25.11 5.70 -9.45
N LEU A 89 -25.21 6.90 -8.88
CA LEU A 89 -25.46 8.16 -9.58
C LEU A 89 -24.21 9.04 -9.56
N GLU A 90 -23.83 9.58 -10.71
CA GLU A 90 -22.71 10.51 -10.87
C GLU A 90 -23.22 11.95 -10.84
N LEU A 91 -22.74 12.74 -9.88
CA LEU A 91 -23.03 14.17 -9.77
C LEU A 91 -22.25 14.95 -10.81
N LEU A 92 -22.99 15.63 -11.68
CA LEU A 92 -22.51 16.56 -12.68
C LEU A 92 -22.36 17.93 -12.04
N ARG A 93 -21.17 18.54 -12.09
CA ARG A 93 -20.96 19.90 -11.56
C ARG A 93 -21.84 20.92 -12.26
N TYR A 94 -22.34 21.89 -11.50
CA TYR A 94 -23.02 23.05 -12.06
C TYR A 94 -22.07 23.81 -13.01
N ARG A 95 -22.49 24.01 -14.25
CA ARG A 95 -21.82 24.89 -15.21
C ARG A 95 -22.63 26.18 -15.33
N SER A 96 -22.10 27.28 -14.78
CA SER A 96 -22.67 28.61 -15.04
C SER A 96 -22.42 28.98 -16.50
N ARG A 97 -23.44 29.48 -17.21
CA ARG A 97 -23.32 29.96 -18.59
C ARG A 97 -22.40 31.20 -18.74
N ASN A 98 -21.94 31.81 -17.64
CA ASN A 98 -21.08 33.00 -17.63
C ASN A 98 -19.60 32.77 -17.25
N CYS A 99 -19.07 31.55 -17.38
CA CYS A 99 -17.62 31.31 -17.23
C CYS A 99 -17.12 30.48 -18.40
N ALA A 100 -17.02 31.13 -19.56
CA ALA A 100 -16.28 30.64 -20.71
C ALA A 100 -14.86 31.24 -20.73
N GLU A 101 -14.22 31.42 -19.59
CA GLU A 101 -12.82 31.82 -19.51
C GLU A 101 -12.33 31.60 -18.07
N VAL A 102 -11.04 31.33 -17.92
CA VAL A 102 -10.34 31.00 -16.66
C VAL A 102 -10.33 29.49 -16.32
N ARG A 103 -9.16 28.91 -16.63
CA ARG A 103 -8.53 27.68 -16.11
C ARG A 103 -8.71 26.38 -16.91
N ARG A 104 -8.01 26.35 -18.05
CA ARG A 104 -7.17 25.20 -18.41
C ARG A 104 -6.03 25.11 -17.39
N GLY A 105 -6.29 24.43 -16.28
CA GLY A 105 -5.30 24.01 -15.30
C GLY A 105 -5.56 22.54 -14.97
N SER A 106 -4.54 21.72 -15.14
CA SER A 106 -4.50 20.26 -15.01
C SER A 106 -4.90 19.72 -13.62
N GLN A 107 -6.18 19.80 -13.29
CA GLN A 107 -6.84 19.03 -12.24
C GLN A 107 -8.16 18.54 -12.83
N GLY A 108 -8.13 17.37 -13.49
CA GLY A 108 -9.30 16.75 -14.10
C GLY A 108 -10.49 16.79 -13.15
N ALA A 109 -11.57 17.45 -13.59
CA ALA A 109 -12.78 17.65 -12.81
C ALA A 109 -13.37 16.30 -12.40
N ARG A 110 -13.10 15.88 -11.16
CA ARG A 110 -13.59 14.60 -10.64
C ARG A 110 -15.09 14.74 -10.35
N SER A 111 -15.91 14.07 -11.14
CA SER A 111 -17.32 13.85 -10.85
C SER A 111 -17.45 13.05 -9.54
N ILE A 112 -18.45 13.41 -8.73
CA ILE A 112 -18.70 12.74 -7.45
C ILE A 112 -19.66 11.60 -7.71
N LEU A 113 -19.23 10.35 -7.47
CA LEU A 113 -20.13 9.21 -7.53
C LEU A 113 -20.84 9.03 -6.19
N LEU A 114 -22.16 8.89 -6.23
CA LEU A 114 -23.04 8.71 -5.09
C LEU A 114 -23.66 7.32 -5.20
N ARG A 115 -23.62 6.54 -4.11
CA ARG A 115 -24.15 5.18 -4.07
C ARG A 115 -25.22 5.07 -2.99
N GLY A 116 -26.35 4.46 -3.31
CA GLY A 116 -27.44 4.27 -2.35
C GLY A 116 -28.69 3.60 -2.92
N PRO A 117 -29.60 3.11 -2.07
CA PRO A 117 -30.93 2.69 -2.49
C PRO A 117 -31.85 3.88 -2.81
N ILE A 118 -32.85 3.65 -3.66
CA ILE A 118 -33.96 4.59 -3.90
C ILE A 118 -35.24 3.94 -3.37
N TYR A 119 -35.96 4.65 -2.50
CA TYR A 119 -37.22 4.20 -1.92
C TYR A 119 -38.40 4.98 -2.49
N LEU A 120 -39.55 4.32 -2.65
CA LEU A 120 -40.82 4.97 -2.98
C LEU A 120 -41.57 5.29 -1.69
N LEU A 121 -41.97 6.55 -1.53
CA LEU A 121 -42.83 7.03 -0.46
C LEU A 121 -44.24 7.16 -1.01
N GLU A 122 -45.07 6.14 -0.79
CA GLU A 122 -46.43 6.04 -1.37
C GLU A 122 -47.35 7.18 -0.91
N GLU A 123 -47.20 7.64 0.34
CA GLU A 123 -48.07 8.68 0.93
C GLU A 123 -47.90 10.06 0.28
N ILE A 124 -46.69 10.39 -0.16
CA ILE A 124 -46.36 11.68 -0.78
C ILE A 124 -46.05 11.56 -2.27
N ASP A 125 -46.21 10.35 -2.82
CA ASP A 125 -45.98 10.02 -4.22
C ASP A 125 -44.61 10.50 -4.75
N ALA A 126 -43.56 10.27 -3.94
CA ALA A 126 -42.21 10.74 -4.22
C ALA A 126 -41.17 9.62 -4.06
N LEU A 127 -40.08 9.68 -4.84
CA LEU A 127 -38.92 8.81 -4.68
C LEU A 127 -37.86 9.51 -3.83
N ILE A 128 -37.27 8.79 -2.89
CA ILE A 128 -36.14 9.28 -2.09
C ILE A 128 -34.88 8.46 -2.35
N PHE A 129 -33.83 9.13 -2.81
CA PHE A 129 -32.51 8.56 -2.98
C PHE A 129 -31.67 8.86 -1.73
N LEU A 130 -31.41 7.84 -0.91
CA LEU A 130 -30.56 7.94 0.27
C LEU A 130 -29.17 7.45 -0.10
N CYS A 131 -28.24 8.38 -0.32
CA CYS A 131 -26.94 8.06 -0.90
C CYS A 131 -25.76 8.56 -0.06
N SER A 132 -24.61 7.96 -0.31
CA SER A 132 -23.32 8.35 0.27
C SER A 132 -22.28 8.52 -0.84
N PRO A 133 -21.36 9.49 -0.74
CA PRO A 133 -20.33 9.72 -1.74
C PRO A 133 -19.24 8.65 -1.72
N LEU A 134 -18.98 8.04 -2.88
CA LEU A 134 -17.97 7.00 -3.08
C LEU A 134 -16.54 7.57 -3.15
N LEU A 135 -16.36 8.90 -3.15
CA LEU A 135 -15.03 9.52 -3.04
C LEU A 135 -14.32 9.08 -1.76
N LEU A 136 -15.05 8.87 -0.66
CA LEU A 136 -14.44 8.40 0.59
C LEU A 136 -13.63 7.12 0.36
N ASP A 137 -14.13 6.18 -0.45
CA ASP A 137 -13.46 4.91 -0.69
C ASP A 137 -12.22 5.05 -1.57
N GLN A 138 -12.24 5.93 -2.57
CA GLN A 138 -11.07 6.17 -3.41
C GLN A 138 -9.96 6.91 -2.66
N TRP A 139 -10.32 7.91 -1.84
CA TRP A 139 -9.36 8.62 -0.99
C TRP A 139 -8.82 7.72 0.10
N LYS A 140 -9.67 6.89 0.73
CA LYS A 140 -9.23 5.85 1.65
C LYS A 140 -8.26 4.89 0.98
N LYS A 141 -8.59 4.34 -0.20
CA LYS A 141 -7.69 3.44 -0.93
C LYS A 141 -6.34 4.07 -1.27
N ARG A 142 -6.31 5.34 -1.68
CA ARG A 142 -5.04 6.05 -1.95
C ARG A 142 -4.25 6.34 -0.67
N GLY A 143 -4.93 6.74 0.40
CA GLY A 143 -4.32 6.89 1.71
C GLY A 143 -3.73 5.58 2.22
N ASP A 144 -4.47 4.49 2.06
CA ASP A 144 -4.06 3.14 2.44
C ASP A 144 -2.85 2.67 1.61
N GLN A 145 -2.87 2.90 0.29
CA GLN A 145 -1.72 2.59 -0.58
C GLN A 145 -0.45 3.33 -0.16
N LEU A 146 -0.56 4.62 0.18
CA LEU A 146 0.58 5.40 0.67
C LEU A 146 1.05 4.90 2.03
N LEU A 147 0.13 4.60 2.95
CA LEU A 147 0.47 4.07 4.26
C LEU A 147 1.21 2.72 4.16
N TYR A 148 0.67 1.80 3.36
CA TYR A 148 1.28 0.48 3.12
C TYR A 148 2.60 0.55 2.34
N SER A 149 2.88 1.67 1.66
CA SER A 149 4.19 1.89 1.02
C SER A 149 5.26 2.36 2.02
N MET A 150 4.87 2.89 3.18
CA MET A 150 5.78 3.41 4.20
C MET A 150 6.00 2.43 5.37
N ILE A 151 4.99 1.62 5.69
CA ILE A 151 4.97 0.73 6.87
C ILE A 151 4.40 -0.63 6.45
N PRO A 152 4.87 -1.75 7.05
CA PRO A 152 4.29 -3.06 6.79
C PRO A 152 2.78 -3.12 7.03
N LYS A 153 2.06 -3.82 6.16
CA LYS A 153 0.59 -3.99 6.24
C LYS A 153 0.10 -4.41 7.62
N GLY A 154 0.67 -5.47 8.20
CA GLY A 154 0.26 -5.97 9.51
C GLY A 154 0.42 -4.93 10.64
N ILE A 155 1.37 -4.01 10.52
CA ILE A 155 1.58 -2.94 11.49
C ILE A 155 0.68 -1.74 11.17
N ALA A 156 0.53 -1.38 9.91
CA ALA A 156 -0.39 -0.34 9.47
C ALA A 156 -1.84 -0.64 9.88
N ASP A 157 -2.27 -1.89 9.81
CA ASP A 157 -3.60 -2.32 10.24
C ASP A 157 -3.77 -2.22 11.77
N HIS A 158 -2.72 -2.51 12.56
CA HIS A 158 -2.71 -2.28 14.01
C HIS A 158 -2.84 -0.80 14.37
N LEU A 159 -2.07 0.06 13.69
CA LEU A 159 -2.14 1.52 13.90
C LEU A 159 -3.53 2.06 13.53
N ARG A 160 -4.12 1.56 12.43
CA ARG A 160 -5.46 1.95 11.99
C ARG A 160 -6.56 1.54 12.98
N ALA A 161 -6.38 0.42 13.68
CA ALA A 161 -7.29 -0.02 14.72
C ALA A 161 -7.19 0.80 16.03
N GLY A 162 -6.34 1.82 16.07
CA GLY A 162 -6.13 2.66 17.26
C GLY A 162 -5.37 1.92 18.37
N LYS A 163 -4.71 0.80 18.06
CA LYS A 163 -3.87 0.09 19.02
C LYS A 163 -2.56 0.84 19.24
N ASP A 164 -2.00 0.71 20.44
CA ASP A 164 -0.72 1.32 20.79
C ASP A 164 0.39 0.87 19.82
N PRO A 165 1.14 1.79 19.20
CA PRO A 165 2.32 1.46 18.38
C PRO A 165 3.33 0.57 19.10
N MET A 166 3.45 0.68 20.42
CA MET A 166 4.37 -0.16 21.21
C MET A 166 3.96 -1.63 21.20
N ALA A 167 2.66 -1.93 21.07
CA ALA A 167 2.17 -3.30 20.94
C ALA A 167 2.56 -3.94 19.59
N ALA A 168 2.98 -3.14 18.61
CA ALA A 168 3.52 -3.64 17.34
C ALA A 168 5.03 -3.95 17.41
N CYS A 169 5.72 -3.59 18.50
CA CYS A 169 7.12 -3.96 18.71
C CYS A 169 7.23 -5.46 18.96
N GLN A 170 8.13 -6.11 18.23
CA GLN A 170 8.36 -7.55 18.32
C GLN A 170 9.85 -7.83 18.36
N ALA A 171 10.24 -8.73 19.26
CA ALA A 171 11.57 -9.33 19.23
C ALA A 171 11.59 -10.47 18.20
N PHE A 172 12.64 -10.50 17.41
CA PHE A 172 12.92 -11.55 16.46
C PHE A 172 14.28 -12.16 16.80
N GLU A 173 14.33 -13.47 16.98
CA GLU A 173 15.57 -14.17 17.36
C GLU A 173 16.53 -14.32 16.18
N ASN A 174 15.99 -14.58 14.99
CA ASN A 174 16.77 -14.80 13.78
C ASN A 174 16.20 -13.98 12.62
N VAL A 175 16.95 -12.95 12.24
CA VAL A 175 16.65 -12.07 11.11
C VAL A 175 17.93 -11.84 10.34
N THR A 176 17.85 -11.88 9.02
CA THR A 176 18.99 -11.60 8.15
C THR A 176 18.87 -10.18 7.61
N ILE A 177 19.90 -9.37 7.86
CA ILE A 177 19.98 -7.97 7.46
C ILE A 177 21.00 -7.83 6.34
N ILE A 178 20.66 -7.06 5.32
CA ILE A 178 21.52 -6.71 4.21
C ILE A 178 21.73 -5.19 4.23
N PHE A 179 22.99 -4.79 4.16
CA PHE A 179 23.39 -3.40 3.94
C PHE A 179 24.00 -3.30 2.54
N CYS A 180 23.47 -2.40 1.71
CA CYS A 180 24.01 -2.06 0.40
C CYS A 180 24.41 -0.59 0.40
N ALA A 181 25.65 -0.25 0.06
CA ALA A 181 26.05 1.16 -0.05
C ALA A 181 26.60 1.50 -1.42
N VAL A 182 26.20 2.68 -1.90
CA VAL A 182 26.76 3.33 -3.08
C VAL A 182 28.02 4.08 -2.66
N GLN A 183 29.15 3.79 -3.32
CA GLN A 183 30.34 4.63 -3.18
C GLN A 183 30.17 5.86 -4.08
N LEU A 184 30.04 7.02 -3.45
CA LEU A 184 29.95 8.31 -4.16
C LEU A 184 31.32 8.98 -4.13
N ALA A 185 31.70 9.61 -5.25
CA ALA A 185 32.83 10.53 -5.28
C ALA A 185 32.46 11.83 -4.53
N GLU A 186 33.46 12.53 -4.01
CA GLU A 186 33.26 13.84 -3.36
C GLU A 186 32.67 14.83 -4.37
N ALA A 187 31.45 15.31 -4.11
CA ALA A 187 30.78 16.29 -4.96
C ALA A 187 31.27 17.70 -4.62
N GLY A 188 31.98 18.35 -5.56
CA GLY A 188 32.56 19.68 -5.36
C GLY A 188 31.66 20.85 -5.79
N THR A 189 30.67 20.61 -6.66
CA THR A 189 29.77 21.65 -7.17
C THR A 189 28.29 21.30 -7.00
N ARG A 190 27.40 22.30 -7.09
CA ARG A 190 25.93 22.10 -7.02
C ARG A 190 25.41 21.18 -8.13
N ALA A 191 26.02 21.21 -9.31
CA ALA A 191 25.64 20.35 -10.43
C ALA A 191 25.95 18.88 -10.13
N ASP A 192 27.10 18.61 -9.51
CA ASP A 192 27.53 17.26 -9.11
C ASP A 192 26.59 16.67 -8.06
N VAL A 193 26.10 17.50 -7.13
CA VAL A 193 25.12 17.06 -6.11
C VAL A 193 23.80 16.65 -6.77
N MET A 194 23.30 17.40 -7.75
CA MET A 194 22.06 17.03 -8.44
C MET A 194 22.21 15.73 -9.24
N GLN A 195 23.35 15.55 -9.93
CA GLN A 195 23.64 14.30 -10.64
C GLN A 195 23.77 13.13 -9.67
N THR A 196 24.40 13.34 -8.52
CA THR A 196 24.54 12.34 -7.45
C THR A 196 23.18 11.89 -6.91
N VAL A 197 22.26 12.82 -6.68
CA VAL A 197 20.89 12.50 -6.25
C VAL A 197 20.14 11.72 -7.33
N ALA A 198 20.25 12.14 -8.60
CA ALA A 198 19.62 11.42 -9.72
C ALA A 198 20.16 9.99 -9.85
N TYR A 199 21.48 9.81 -9.69
CA TYR A 199 22.12 8.50 -9.69
C TYR A 199 21.66 7.61 -8.53
N MET A 200 21.63 8.14 -7.30
CA MET A 200 21.10 7.40 -6.14
C MET A 200 19.65 6.96 -6.36
N ASN A 201 18.81 7.83 -6.93
CA ASN A 201 17.43 7.49 -7.22
C ASN A 201 17.30 6.38 -8.28
N ASP A 202 18.14 6.38 -9.32
CA ASP A 202 18.15 5.28 -10.30
C ASP A 202 18.60 3.95 -9.65
N VAL A 203 19.67 3.99 -8.84
CA VAL A 203 20.16 2.81 -8.12
C VAL A 203 19.09 2.26 -7.17
N TYR A 204 18.47 3.10 -6.34
CA TYR A 204 17.42 2.68 -5.42
C TYR A 204 16.19 2.16 -6.15
N SER A 205 15.80 2.78 -7.28
CA SER A 205 14.68 2.30 -8.10
C SER A 205 14.95 0.93 -8.71
N ARG A 206 16.19 0.66 -9.13
CA ARG A 206 16.60 -0.67 -9.62
C ARG A 206 16.57 -1.71 -8.52
N ILE A 207 17.07 -1.39 -7.33
CA ILE A 207 16.99 -2.27 -6.17
C ILE A 207 15.52 -2.56 -5.83
N ASP A 208 14.66 -1.53 -5.73
CA ASP A 208 13.23 -1.69 -5.42
C ASP A 208 12.54 -2.69 -6.38
N ARG A 209 12.82 -2.62 -7.70
CA ARG A 209 12.28 -3.57 -8.69
C ARG A 209 12.78 -5.01 -8.49
N LEU A 210 14.03 -5.19 -8.06
CA LEU A 210 14.58 -6.52 -7.77
C LEU A 210 13.99 -7.11 -6.50
N LEU A 211 13.55 -6.27 -5.56
CA LEU A 211 12.93 -6.74 -4.32
C LEU A 211 11.53 -7.30 -4.54
N ASP A 212 10.79 -6.89 -5.57
CA ASP A 212 9.43 -7.42 -5.79
C ASP A 212 9.40 -8.94 -5.99
N THR A 213 10.47 -9.53 -6.52
CA THR A 213 10.61 -10.98 -6.70
C THR A 213 11.21 -11.70 -5.49
N HIS A 214 11.79 -10.94 -4.57
CA HIS A 214 12.45 -11.48 -3.38
C HIS A 214 11.64 -11.14 -2.13
N ARG A 215 11.41 -12.11 -1.24
CA ARG A 215 10.60 -11.85 -0.04
C ARG A 215 11.37 -11.07 1.05
N VAL A 216 11.96 -9.94 0.71
CA VAL A 216 12.80 -9.10 1.56
C VAL A 216 12.12 -7.74 1.74
N TYR A 217 12.14 -7.20 2.95
CA TYR A 217 11.51 -5.94 3.30
C TYR A 217 12.52 -4.80 3.31
N LYS A 218 12.18 -3.67 2.68
CA LYS A 218 12.95 -2.43 2.69
C LYS A 218 12.77 -1.70 4.00
N VAL A 219 13.88 -1.49 4.73
CA VAL A 219 13.89 -0.70 5.96
C VAL A 219 14.25 0.74 5.62
N GLU A 220 13.99 1.67 6.54
CA GLU A 220 14.45 3.04 6.42
C GLU A 220 15.97 3.12 6.18
N THR A 221 16.35 3.89 5.16
CA THR A 221 17.72 4.06 4.68
C THR A 221 18.31 5.35 5.23
N VAL A 222 19.58 5.31 5.68
CA VAL A 222 20.29 6.50 6.18
C VAL A 222 21.41 6.86 5.20
N GLY A 223 21.29 8.02 4.55
CA GLY A 223 22.31 8.53 3.63
C GLY A 223 22.46 7.68 2.37
N THR A 224 23.67 7.19 2.13
CA THR A 224 24.07 6.39 0.94
C THR A 224 23.84 4.90 1.10
N VAL A 225 23.27 4.49 2.23
CA VAL A 225 23.13 3.12 2.64
C VAL A 225 21.68 2.69 2.52
N TYR A 226 21.47 1.66 1.72
CA TYR A 226 20.20 1.01 1.47
C TYR A 226 20.09 -0.26 2.33
N MET A 227 19.17 -0.26 3.29
CA MET A 227 19.00 -1.32 4.29
C MET A 227 17.82 -2.22 3.96
N LEU A 228 18.05 -3.52 4.03
CA LEU A 228 17.08 -4.56 3.74
C LEU A 228 17.05 -5.61 4.84
N VAL A 229 15.89 -6.23 5.02
CA VAL A 229 15.70 -7.24 6.05
C VAL A 229 14.85 -8.41 5.56
N SER A 230 15.26 -9.62 5.93
CA SER A 230 14.51 -10.86 5.70
C SER A 230 14.25 -11.55 7.03
N GLY A 231 13.02 -12.04 7.24
CA GLY A 231 12.57 -12.63 8.51
C GLY A 231 11.89 -11.63 9.46
N ALA A 232 11.78 -10.37 9.06
CA ALA A 232 10.92 -9.35 9.66
C ALA A 232 10.33 -8.49 8.52
N PRO A 233 9.11 -7.93 8.65
CA PRO A 233 8.18 -8.02 9.77
C PRO A 233 7.50 -9.40 9.91
N GLU A 234 7.50 -10.21 8.86
CA GLU A 234 6.98 -11.58 8.89
C GLU A 234 8.12 -12.58 9.16
N ARG A 235 7.95 -13.39 10.21
CA ARG A 235 8.91 -14.45 10.57
C ARG A 235 8.99 -15.50 9.46
N ARG A 236 10.21 -15.90 9.09
CA ARG A 236 10.44 -16.93 8.06
C ARG A 236 11.68 -17.74 8.37
N ARG A 237 11.61 -19.08 8.22
CA ARG A 237 12.77 -19.96 8.41
C ARG A 237 13.87 -19.75 7.35
N ALA A 238 13.48 -19.66 6.08
CA ALA A 238 14.41 -19.42 4.96
C ALA A 238 14.82 -17.93 4.82
N HIS A 239 14.98 -17.19 5.93
CA HIS A 239 15.31 -15.76 5.87
C HIS A 239 16.68 -15.52 5.22
N ALA A 240 17.69 -16.33 5.56
CA ALA A 240 19.06 -16.19 5.08
C ALA A 240 19.18 -16.49 3.59
N ALA A 241 18.51 -17.54 3.10
CA ALA A 241 18.48 -17.89 1.68
C ALA A 241 17.86 -16.76 0.85
N ALA A 242 16.69 -16.25 1.24
CA ALA A 242 16.04 -15.15 0.52
C ALA A 242 16.89 -13.87 0.49
N ALA A 243 17.62 -13.60 1.58
CA ALA A 243 18.54 -12.46 1.65
C ALA A 243 19.78 -12.65 0.76
N ALA A 244 20.35 -13.86 0.73
CA ALA A 244 21.48 -14.21 -0.12
C ALA A 244 21.13 -14.09 -1.62
N SER A 245 19.99 -14.64 -2.04
CA SER A 245 19.49 -14.50 -3.42
C SER A 245 19.28 -13.03 -3.82
N ALA A 246 18.64 -12.24 -2.95
CA ALA A 246 18.43 -10.82 -3.20
C ALA A 246 19.76 -10.06 -3.32
N ALA A 247 20.71 -10.33 -2.42
CA ALA A 247 22.02 -9.69 -2.45
C ALA A 247 22.81 -10.04 -3.72
N LEU A 248 22.77 -11.30 -4.17
CA LEU A 248 23.39 -11.73 -5.42
C LEU A 248 22.75 -11.04 -6.63
N ALA A 249 21.41 -10.96 -6.68
CA ALA A 249 20.70 -10.25 -7.74
C ALA A 249 21.09 -8.77 -7.80
N ILE A 250 21.16 -8.10 -6.64
CA ILE A 250 21.58 -6.69 -6.55
C ILE A 250 23.04 -6.52 -6.98
N SER A 251 23.95 -7.38 -6.51
CA SER A 251 25.38 -7.31 -6.85
C SER A 251 25.63 -7.48 -8.34
N ARG A 252 24.88 -8.38 -9.00
CA ARG A 252 24.96 -8.61 -10.46
C ARG A 252 24.41 -7.44 -11.27
N ALA A 253 23.29 -6.87 -10.82
CA ALA A 253 22.65 -5.74 -11.50
C ALA A 253 23.40 -4.42 -11.31
N ILE A 254 24.06 -4.23 -10.16
CA ILE A 254 24.72 -2.98 -9.77
C ILE A 254 26.08 -3.29 -9.12
N PRO A 255 27.12 -3.60 -9.92
CA PRO A 255 28.42 -4.04 -9.41
C PRO A 255 29.22 -2.95 -8.68
N ALA A 256 28.78 -1.69 -8.73
CA ALA A 256 29.39 -0.60 -7.98
C ALA A 256 29.04 -0.61 -6.48
N LEU A 257 28.10 -1.47 -6.05
CA LEU A 257 27.66 -1.53 -4.66
C LEU A 257 28.58 -2.39 -3.80
N THR A 258 28.76 -1.96 -2.56
CA THR A 258 29.31 -2.80 -1.50
C THR A 258 28.16 -3.41 -0.71
N ILE A 259 28.16 -4.72 -0.53
CA ILE A 259 27.05 -5.44 0.10
C ILE A 259 27.55 -6.28 1.27
N GLY A 260 26.89 -6.15 2.42
CA GLY A 260 27.19 -6.92 3.63
C GLY A 260 25.95 -7.58 4.20
N ILE A 261 26.09 -8.84 4.63
CA ILE A 261 25.02 -9.65 5.19
C ILE A 261 25.40 -10.17 6.58
N HIS A 262 24.49 -10.01 7.53
CA HIS A 262 24.60 -10.61 8.86
C HIS A 262 23.24 -11.10 9.36
N THR A 263 23.26 -12.13 10.21
CA THR A 263 22.06 -12.72 10.82
C THR A 263 22.21 -12.71 12.33
N GLY A 264 21.13 -12.34 13.02
CA GLY A 264 21.08 -12.33 14.48
C GLY A 264 19.77 -11.78 15.02
N PRO A 265 19.66 -11.64 16.35
CA PRO A 265 18.47 -11.15 17.01
C PRO A 265 18.29 -9.64 16.83
N VAL A 266 17.05 -9.19 16.69
CA VAL A 266 16.68 -7.78 16.59
C VAL A 266 15.34 -7.52 17.27
N VAL A 267 15.16 -6.30 17.74
CA VAL A 267 13.84 -5.78 18.09
C VAL A 267 13.40 -4.87 16.95
N ALA A 268 12.22 -5.14 16.39
CA ALA A 268 11.65 -4.34 15.32
C ALA A 268 10.31 -3.76 15.75
N GLY A 269 10.03 -2.51 15.39
CA GLY A 269 8.83 -1.82 15.82
C GLY A 269 8.66 -0.47 15.14
N VAL A 270 7.53 0.19 15.41
CA VAL A 270 7.27 1.53 14.89
C VAL A 270 7.71 2.58 15.89
N LEU A 271 8.59 3.47 15.45
CA LEU A 271 9.07 4.60 16.23
C LEU A 271 8.40 5.89 15.74
N GLY A 272 8.00 6.74 16.70
CA GLY A 272 7.45 8.07 16.45
C GLY A 272 5.92 8.10 16.30
N LEU A 273 5.28 9.08 16.93
CA LEU A 273 3.82 9.28 16.89
C LEU A 273 3.36 10.11 15.68
N ARG A 274 4.14 11.11 15.28
CA ARG A 274 3.79 12.02 14.16
C ARG A 274 4.22 11.48 12.80
N LEU A 275 5.40 10.85 12.75
CA LEU A 275 5.94 10.22 11.54
C LEU A 275 6.35 8.79 11.90
N PRO A 276 5.39 7.85 11.93
CA PRO A 276 5.68 6.47 12.31
C PRO A 276 6.62 5.83 11.28
N ARG A 277 7.74 5.31 11.76
CA ARG A 277 8.76 4.62 10.95
C ARG A 277 9.00 3.23 11.49
N TYR A 278 8.98 2.23 10.63
CA TYR A 278 9.34 0.87 11.01
C TYR A 278 10.87 0.75 11.08
N CYS A 279 11.39 0.61 12.29
CA CYS A 279 12.82 0.60 12.56
C CYS A 279 13.24 -0.72 13.20
N LEU A 280 14.48 -1.11 12.95
CA LEU A 280 15.13 -2.25 13.60
C LEU A 280 16.22 -1.74 14.52
N VAL A 281 16.24 -2.25 15.74
CA VAL A 281 17.20 -1.90 16.77
C VAL A 281 17.86 -3.17 17.28
N GLY A 282 19.18 -3.15 17.36
CA GLY A 282 19.97 -4.26 17.87
C GLY A 282 21.40 -4.24 17.36
N ASP A 283 22.26 -4.96 18.07
CA ASP A 283 23.67 -5.11 17.73
C ASP A 283 23.90 -5.79 16.37
N THR A 284 22.96 -6.65 15.94
CA THR A 284 22.90 -7.25 14.60
C THR A 284 22.92 -6.21 13.49
N VAL A 285 22.21 -5.07 13.66
CA VAL A 285 22.17 -3.98 12.67
C VAL A 285 23.56 -3.35 12.51
N ASN A 286 24.24 -3.09 13.63
CA ASN A 286 25.58 -2.52 13.63
C ASN A 286 26.59 -3.48 12.98
N THR A 287 26.50 -4.77 13.30
CA THR A 287 27.38 -5.79 12.73
C THR A 287 27.16 -5.96 11.23
N ALA A 288 25.90 -5.95 10.76
CA ALA A 288 25.56 -5.96 9.34
C ALA A 288 26.14 -4.76 8.58
N SER A 289 26.02 -3.56 9.16
CA SER A 289 26.65 -2.35 8.62
C SER A 289 28.16 -2.52 8.51
N ARG A 290 28.82 -3.12 9.51
CA ARG A 290 30.27 -3.38 9.43
C ARG A 290 30.64 -4.36 8.33
N MET A 291 29.85 -5.43 8.13
CA MET A 291 30.06 -6.36 7.03
C MET A 291 30.04 -5.66 5.68
N GLN A 292 29.14 -4.68 5.50
CA GLN A 292 29.08 -3.89 4.27
C GLN A 292 30.31 -2.97 4.14
N THR A 293 30.68 -2.25 5.20
CA THR A 293 31.81 -1.29 5.12
C THR A 293 33.16 -1.96 4.87
N SER A 294 33.33 -3.22 5.28
CA SER A 294 34.53 -4.01 4.98
C SER A 294 34.45 -4.76 3.65
N SER A 295 33.33 -4.68 2.93
CA SER A 295 33.11 -5.39 1.68
C SER A 295 33.81 -4.70 0.52
N GLU A 296 34.01 -5.44 -0.56
CA GLU A 296 34.55 -4.95 -1.83
C GLU A 296 33.38 -4.66 -2.81
N PRO A 297 33.49 -3.63 -3.67
CA PRO A 297 32.49 -3.36 -4.69
C PRO A 297 32.24 -4.57 -5.59
N GLY A 298 30.97 -4.89 -5.82
CA GLY A 298 30.54 -6.00 -6.68
C GLY A 298 30.67 -7.37 -6.02
N ARG A 299 31.09 -7.42 -4.75
CA ARG A 299 31.13 -8.63 -3.95
C ARG A 299 30.17 -8.54 -2.77
N VAL A 300 29.60 -9.69 -2.43
CA VAL A 300 28.70 -9.84 -1.28
C VAL A 300 29.47 -10.48 -0.13
N GLN A 301 29.71 -9.71 0.93
CA GLN A 301 30.32 -10.21 2.14
C GLN A 301 29.26 -10.76 3.10
N ILE A 302 29.49 -11.94 3.66
CA ILE A 302 28.60 -12.57 4.63
C ILE A 302 29.37 -13.00 5.89
N SER A 303 28.78 -12.74 7.07
CA SER A 303 29.31 -13.21 8.35
C SER A 303 29.20 -14.72 8.50
N ALA A 304 30.07 -15.35 9.29
CA ALA A 304 30.01 -16.79 9.58
C ALA A 304 28.63 -17.27 10.09
N ILE A 305 27.99 -16.52 10.99
CA ILE A 305 26.66 -16.84 11.53
C ILE A 305 25.60 -16.89 10.43
N ALA A 306 25.62 -15.90 9.52
CA ALA A 306 24.68 -15.87 8.40
C ALA A 306 24.97 -16.97 7.37
N ALA A 307 26.24 -17.28 7.12
CA ALA A 307 26.65 -18.36 6.23
C ALA A 307 26.18 -19.73 6.73
N ALA A 308 26.26 -19.99 8.04
CA ALA A 308 25.79 -21.22 8.66
C ALA A 308 24.26 -21.43 8.57
N GLN A 309 23.49 -20.35 8.34
CA GLN A 309 22.04 -20.40 8.16
C GLN A 309 21.62 -20.59 6.69
N LEU A 310 22.57 -20.63 5.76
CA LEU A 310 22.28 -20.92 4.36
C LEU A 310 22.03 -22.43 4.17
N PRO A 311 21.08 -22.81 3.31
CA PRO A 311 20.86 -24.21 2.96
C PRO A 311 22.11 -24.79 2.28
N ALA A 312 22.53 -25.97 2.73
CA ALA A 312 23.68 -26.68 2.20
C ALA A 312 23.53 -26.92 0.68
N GLY A 313 24.63 -26.79 -0.06
CA GLY A 313 24.69 -27.05 -1.50
C GLY A 313 24.08 -25.98 -2.40
N ARG A 314 23.24 -25.06 -1.89
CA ARG A 314 22.56 -24.05 -2.72
C ARG A 314 23.43 -22.83 -3.06
N PHE A 315 24.37 -22.46 -2.20
CA PHE A 315 25.14 -21.23 -2.35
C PHE A 315 26.65 -21.51 -2.36
N ARG A 316 27.37 -20.88 -3.28
CA ARG A 316 28.83 -20.95 -3.38
C ARG A 316 29.45 -19.91 -2.45
N LEU A 317 30.09 -20.39 -1.39
CA LEU A 317 30.78 -19.57 -0.40
C LEU A 317 32.30 -19.75 -0.52
N ARG A 318 33.02 -18.63 -0.57
CA ARG A 318 34.48 -18.63 -0.50
C ARG A 318 34.94 -17.99 0.79
N ARG A 319 35.77 -18.69 1.57
CA ARG A 319 36.33 -18.15 2.81
C ARG A 319 37.19 -16.91 2.49
N ARG A 320 36.87 -15.78 3.11
CA ARG A 320 37.70 -14.57 3.05
C ARG A 320 38.81 -14.60 4.10
N GLY A 321 38.51 -15.18 5.26
CA GLY A 321 39.41 -15.26 6.42
C GLY A 321 38.95 -14.36 7.56
N LEU A 322 39.87 -14.12 8.49
CA LEU A 322 39.64 -13.28 9.67
C LEU A 322 39.81 -11.81 9.32
N ILE A 323 38.78 -11.01 9.55
CA ILE A 323 38.83 -9.55 9.39
C ILE A 323 38.64 -8.86 10.73
N LYS A 324 39.31 -7.72 10.92
CA LYS A 324 39.15 -6.90 12.13
C LYS A 324 37.93 -6.01 11.99
N VAL A 325 36.94 -6.22 12.84
CA VAL A 325 35.67 -5.49 12.85
C VAL A 325 35.61 -4.59 14.08
N LYS A 326 35.38 -3.30 13.85
CA LYS A 326 35.30 -2.29 14.92
C LYS A 326 34.24 -2.68 15.96
N GLY A 327 34.65 -2.81 17.22
CA GLY A 327 33.77 -3.17 18.34
C GLY A 327 33.44 -4.65 18.47
N LYS A 328 33.93 -5.51 17.55
CA LYS A 328 33.72 -6.98 17.60
C LYS A 328 34.99 -7.80 17.68
N GLY A 329 36.15 -7.21 17.40
CA GLY A 329 37.42 -7.94 17.34
C GLY A 329 37.61 -8.60 15.97
N THR A 330 38.18 -9.80 15.93
CA THR A 330 38.37 -10.57 14.70
C THR A 330 37.15 -11.43 14.40
N MET A 331 36.60 -11.30 13.20
CA MET A 331 35.45 -12.09 12.75
C MET A 331 35.82 -12.85 11.49
N GLU A 332 35.41 -14.11 11.43
CA GLU A 332 35.49 -14.88 10.19
C GLU A 332 34.37 -14.50 9.23
N THR A 333 34.74 -14.30 7.96
CA THR A 333 33.82 -13.87 6.91
C THR A 333 34.03 -14.66 5.62
N PHE A 334 32.98 -14.65 4.81
CA PHE A 334 32.92 -15.35 3.53
C PHE A 334 32.46 -14.41 2.43
N TRP A 335 32.86 -14.70 1.21
CA TRP A 335 32.29 -14.14 0.00
C TRP A 335 31.18 -15.06 -0.50
N LEU A 336 30.03 -14.48 -0.81
CA LEU A 336 28.95 -15.16 -1.49
C LEU A 336 29.10 -14.94 -3.00
N GLU A 337 29.51 -15.97 -3.73
CA GLU A 337 29.90 -15.87 -5.14
C GLU A 337 28.76 -16.23 -6.10
N GLY A 338 27.80 -17.06 -5.68
CA GLY A 338 26.67 -17.44 -6.53
C GLY A 338 25.71 -18.44 -5.89
N GLU A 339 24.64 -18.75 -6.64
CA GLU A 339 23.78 -19.91 -6.41
C GLU A 339 24.28 -21.06 -7.27
N VAL A 340 24.27 -22.28 -6.73
CA VAL A 340 24.54 -23.50 -7.47
C VAL A 340 23.24 -23.86 -8.19
N GLU A 341 23.28 -23.95 -9.51
CA GLU A 341 22.11 -24.35 -10.31
C GLU A 341 21.81 -25.84 -10.06
N GLU A 342 20.53 -26.23 -10.07
CA GLU A 342 20.10 -27.61 -9.79
C GLU A 342 20.74 -28.65 -10.75
N GLU A 343 21.16 -28.22 -11.95
CA GLU A 343 21.88 -29.05 -12.92
C GLU A 343 23.30 -29.40 -12.43
N GLU A 344 24.06 -28.46 -11.88
CA GLU A 344 25.39 -28.71 -11.30
C GLU A 344 25.32 -29.62 -10.06
N GLN A 345 24.23 -29.53 -9.28
CA GLN A 345 24.01 -30.40 -8.12
C GLN A 345 23.75 -31.85 -8.54
N ASN A 346 22.95 -32.06 -9.59
CA ASN A 346 22.69 -33.39 -10.14
C ASN A 346 23.93 -33.97 -10.81
N GLU A 347 24.71 -33.18 -11.55
CA GLU A 347 25.99 -33.63 -12.11
C GLU A 347 27.00 -34.00 -11.02
N ALA A 348 27.12 -33.19 -9.96
CA ALA A 348 28.00 -33.51 -8.84
C ALA A 348 27.56 -34.77 -8.08
N LEU A 349 26.25 -34.98 -7.89
CA LEU A 349 25.69 -36.20 -7.29
C LEU A 349 25.91 -37.42 -8.17
N GLN A 350 25.77 -37.29 -9.49
CA GLN A 350 26.04 -38.36 -10.46
C GLN A 350 27.53 -38.70 -10.51
N LEU A 351 28.42 -37.70 -10.53
CA LEU A 351 29.88 -37.89 -10.43
C LEU A 351 30.28 -38.55 -9.11
N PHE A 352 29.69 -38.13 -7.99
CA PHE A 352 29.96 -38.74 -6.69
C PHE A 352 29.45 -40.19 -6.61
N SER A 353 28.27 -40.47 -7.18
CA SER A 353 27.74 -41.83 -7.31
C SER A 353 28.60 -42.70 -8.22
N ALA A 354 29.19 -42.15 -9.28
CA ALA A 354 30.09 -42.86 -10.19
C ALA A 354 31.48 -43.12 -9.55
N LEU A 355 31.93 -42.24 -8.66
CA LEU A 355 33.19 -42.40 -7.92
C LEU A 355 33.08 -43.33 -6.70
N CYS A 356 31.90 -43.43 -6.10
CA CYS A 356 31.63 -44.31 -4.96
C CYS A 356 31.00 -45.66 -5.34
N GLY A 357 30.81 -45.93 -6.64
CA GLY A 357 30.26 -47.18 -7.16
C GLY A 357 31.29 -48.00 -7.93
N ASP A 358 32.13 -48.73 -7.18
CA ASP A 358 32.62 -50.08 -7.49
C ASP A 358 33.60 -50.49 -6.35
N ASN A 359 33.04 -51.12 -5.32
CA ASN A 359 33.73 -52.09 -4.46
C ASN A 359 32.70 -52.93 -3.69
#